data_AF-J2APA6-F1
#
_entry.id   AF-J2APA6-F1
#
_cell.length_a   1.000
_cell.length_b   1.000
_cell.length_c   1.000
_cell.angle_alpha   90.00
_cell.angle_beta   90.00
_cell.angle_gamma   90.00
#
_symmetry.space_group_name_H-M   'P 1'
#
loop_
_entity.id
_entity.type
_entity.pdbx_description
1 polymer ?
#
loop_
_entity_poly.entity_id
_entity_poly.type
_entity_poly.pdbx_seq_one_letter_code
_entity_poly.pdbx_strand_id
1 'polypeptide(L)'
;MKKPKRIEEMSTEERADTLRRLSQTLHFSAIVARQAGDMLCKPLEELADRLLRDGAAISTDRSEVAIDVIAEAMNLLGRFELNHSGNKSTLH
;
A
#
# COMPACT_ATOMS: atom_id res chain seq x y z
N MET A 1 24.12 1.41 2.51
CA MET A 1 22.65 1.25 2.38
C MET A 1 22.33 -0.24 2.36
N LYS A 2 21.47 -0.74 3.25
CA LYS A 2 21.00 -2.14 3.17
C LYS A 2 20.07 -2.25 1.96
N LYS A 3 20.24 -3.28 1.13
CA LYS A 3 19.29 -3.58 0.05
C LYS A 3 17.92 -3.86 0.68
N PRO A 4 16.81 -3.33 0.13
CA PRO A 4 15.49 -3.73 0.57
C PRO A 4 15.34 -5.24 0.42
N LYS A 5 14.93 -5.91 1.50
CA LYS A 5 14.62 -7.34 1.49
C LYS A 5 13.40 -7.59 0.63
N ARG A 6 13.34 -8.73 -0.05
CA ARG A 6 12.09 -9.20 -0.66
C ARG A 6 11.09 -9.55 0.44
N ILE A 7 9.79 -9.40 0.17
CA ILE A 7 8.72 -9.81 1.10
C ILE A 7 8.90 -11.26 1.56
N GLU A 8 9.37 -12.14 0.66
CA GLU A 8 9.61 -13.56 0.94
C GLU A 8 10.74 -13.79 1.95
N GLU A 9 11.67 -12.84 2.06
CA GLU A 9 12.85 -12.89 2.93
C GLU A 9 12.60 -12.21 4.29
N MET A 10 11.45 -11.55 4.44
CA MET A 10 11.07 -10.87 5.68
C MET A 10 10.60 -11.86 6.74
N SER A 11 10.93 -11.59 8.00
CA SER A 11 10.28 -12.26 9.12
C SER A 11 8.78 -11.93 9.16
N THR A 12 8.00 -12.75 9.87
CA THR A 12 6.56 -12.47 10.08
C THR A 12 6.34 -11.08 10.69
N GLU A 13 7.19 -10.66 11.63
CA GLU A 13 7.12 -9.34 12.26
C GLU A 13 7.45 -8.22 11.27
N GLU A 14 8.53 -8.37 10.49
CA GLU A 14 8.88 -7.41 9.43
C GLU A 14 7.76 -7.28 8.37
N ARG A 15 7.09 -8.39 8.04
CA ARG A 15 5.92 -8.38 7.15
C ARG A 15 4.73 -7.67 7.79
N ALA A 16 4.42 -7.96 9.05
CA ALA A 16 3.30 -7.31 9.73
C ALA A 16 3.47 -5.79 9.78
N ASP A 17 4.68 -5.32 10.11
CA ASP A 17 5.03 -3.91 10.10
C ASP A 17 4.92 -3.29 8.70
N THR A 18 5.35 -4.03 7.67
CA THR A 18 5.25 -3.59 6.28
C THR A 18 3.79 -3.44 5.84
N LEU A 19 2.93 -4.43 6.13
CA LEU A 19 1.50 -4.40 5.82
C LEU A 19 0.80 -3.25 6.55
N ARG A 20 1.16 -3.00 7.82
CA ARG A 20 0.64 -1.87 8.59
C ARG A 20 1.01 -0.52 7.96
N ARG A 21 2.27 -0.35 7.57
CA ARG A 21 2.73 0.89 6.89
C ARG A 21 2.01 1.07 5.55
N LEU A 22 1.84 -0.01 4.80
CA LEU A 22 1.16 -0.01 3.51
C LEU A 22 -0.32 0.40 3.65
N SER A 23 -1.02 -0.14 4.65
CA SER A 23 -2.38 0.27 5.02
C SER A 23 -2.45 1.78 5.31
N GLN A 24 -1.53 2.31 6.13
CA GLN A 24 -1.49 3.74 6.43
C GLN A 24 -1.27 4.60 5.20
N THR A 25 -0.36 4.20 4.30
CA THR A 25 -0.10 4.91 3.05
C THR A 25 -1.33 4.90 2.14
N LEU A 26 -2.00 3.75 2.00
CA LEU A 26 -3.22 3.64 1.21
C LEU A 26 -4.35 4.53 1.76
N HIS A 27 -4.55 4.55 3.09
CA HIS A 27 -5.53 5.46 3.70
C HIS A 27 -5.20 6.94 3.43
N PHE A 28 -3.93 7.33 3.54
CA PHE A 28 -3.52 8.69 3.24
C PHE A 28 -3.80 9.04 1.76
N SER A 29 -3.42 8.16 0.83
CA SER A 29 -3.72 8.32 -0.59
C SER A 29 -5.22 8.37 -0.86
N ALA A 30 -6.03 7.58 -0.15
CA ALA A 30 -7.49 7.61 -0.27
C ALA A 30 -8.08 8.98 0.11
N ILE A 31 -7.56 9.59 1.20
CA ILE A 31 -7.97 10.93 1.64
C ILE A 31 -7.62 11.96 0.56
N VAL A 32 -6.40 11.92 0.02
CA VAL A 32 -5.97 12.85 -1.04
C VAL A 32 -6.80 12.66 -2.30
N ALA A 33 -7.00 11.41 -2.75
CA ALA A 33 -7.85 11.08 -3.89
C ALA A 33 -9.28 11.60 -3.72
N ARG A 34 -9.85 11.46 -2.51
CA ARG A 34 -11.20 11.95 -2.19
C ARG A 34 -11.27 13.47 -2.31
N GLN A 35 -10.26 14.18 -1.82
CA GLN A 35 -10.18 15.65 -1.93
C GLN A 35 -10.06 16.12 -3.38
N ALA A 36 -9.40 15.34 -4.24
CA ALA A 36 -9.28 15.61 -5.67
C ALA A 36 -10.48 15.15 -6.51
N GLY A 37 -11.47 14.47 -5.90
CA GLY A 37 -12.58 13.85 -6.63
C GLY A 37 -12.18 12.63 -7.46
N ASP A 38 -11.01 12.03 -7.20
CA ASP A 38 -10.55 10.81 -7.88
C ASP A 38 -11.33 9.58 -7.36
N MET A 39 -11.84 8.79 -8.31
CA MET A 39 -12.55 7.54 -8.05
C MET A 39 -11.67 6.45 -7.42
N LEU A 40 -10.35 6.60 -7.46
CA LEU A 40 -9.41 5.72 -6.75
C LEU A 40 -9.55 5.78 -5.22
N CYS A 41 -10.22 6.79 -4.66
CA CYS A 41 -10.38 6.92 -3.21
C CYS A 41 -11.01 5.69 -2.56
N LYS A 42 -12.03 5.08 -3.18
CA LYS A 42 -12.70 3.89 -2.64
C LYS A 42 -11.81 2.64 -2.68
N PRO A 43 -11.23 2.23 -3.82
CA PRO A 43 -10.28 1.12 -3.84
C PRO A 43 -9.13 1.28 -2.85
N LEU A 44 -8.60 2.50 -2.68
CA LEU A 44 -7.49 2.78 -1.76
C LEU A 44 -7.93 2.54 -0.31
N GLU A 45 -9.11 3.03 0.06
CA GLU A 45 -9.67 2.86 1.41
C GLU A 45 -10.02 1.40 1.71
N GLU A 46 -10.65 0.68 0.78
CA GLU A 46 -11.04 -0.72 0.94
C GLU A 46 -9.81 -1.63 1.15
N LEU A 47 -8.76 -1.42 0.37
CA LEU A 47 -7.54 -2.21 0.51
C LEU A 47 -6.76 -1.85 1.79
N ALA A 48 -6.77 -0.57 2.18
CA ALA A 48 -6.20 -0.13 3.44
C ALA A 48 -6.87 -0.81 4.64
N ASP A 49 -8.20 -0.85 4.65
CA ASP A 49 -9.00 -1.50 5.69
C ASP A 49 -8.76 -3.01 5.74
N ARG A 50 -8.67 -3.66 4.57
CA ARG A 50 -8.35 -5.09 4.47
C ARG A 50 -6.97 -5.39 5.05
N LEU A 51 -5.95 -4.60 4.72
CA LEU A 51 -4.61 -4.76 5.26
C LEU A 51 -4.55 -4.51 6.77
N LEU A 52 -5.36 -3.59 7.29
CA LEU A 52 -5.43 -3.33 8.73
C LEU A 52 -6.09 -4.49 9.48
N ARG A 53 -7.19 -5.03 8.93
CA ARG A 53 -7.97 -6.12 9.53
C ARG A 53 -7.24 -7.46 9.46
N ASP A 54 -6.75 -7.81 8.28
CA ASP A 54 -6.25 -9.15 7.97
C ASP A 54 -4.71 -9.20 8.01
N GLY A 55 -4.03 -8.07 8.24
CA GLY A 55 -2.57 -7.96 8.15
C GLY A 55 -1.80 -8.94 9.03
N ALA A 56 -2.33 -9.31 10.20
CA ALA A 56 -1.73 -10.32 11.06
C ALA A 56 -1.84 -11.74 10.47
N ALA A 57 -2.95 -12.07 9.80
CA ALA A 57 -3.09 -13.34 9.11
C ALA A 57 -2.19 -13.38 7.86
N ILE A 58 -2.23 -12.31 7.07
CA ILE A 58 -1.44 -12.15 5.83
C ILE A 58 0.07 -12.16 6.13
N SER A 59 0.52 -11.66 7.28
CA SER A 59 1.95 -11.67 7.62
C SER A 59 2.50 -13.06 7.90
N THR A 60 1.65 -13.97 8.40
CA THR A 60 1.98 -15.38 8.64
C THR A 60 1.80 -16.25 7.40
N ASP A 61 0.92 -15.84 6.48
CA ASP A 61 0.60 -16.60 5.28
C ASP A 61 1.65 -16.39 4.18
N ARG A 62 2.32 -17.47 3.75
CA ARG A 62 3.31 -17.45 2.67
C ARG A 62 2.74 -17.91 1.32
N SER A 63 1.43 -18.05 1.22
CA SER A 63 0.74 -18.32 -0.03
C SER A 63 0.92 -17.19 -1.04
N GLU A 64 0.73 -17.51 -2.31
CA GLU A 64 0.70 -16.55 -3.41
C GLU A 64 -0.39 -15.48 -3.20
N VAL A 65 -1.51 -15.86 -2.58
CA VAL A 65 -2.62 -14.94 -2.24
C VAL A 65 -2.15 -13.79 -1.36
N ALA A 66 -1.30 -14.06 -0.37
CA ALA A 66 -0.75 -13.02 0.51
C ALA A 66 0.22 -12.08 -0.24
N ILE A 67 0.94 -12.60 -1.22
CA ILE A 67 1.85 -11.81 -2.08
C ILE A 67 1.04 -10.94 -3.03
N ASP A 68 -0.04 -11.47 -3.61
CA ASP A 68 -0.93 -10.75 -4.51
C ASP A 68 -1.55 -9.52 -3.85
N VAL A 69 -1.91 -9.60 -2.56
CA VAL A 69 -2.46 -8.45 -1.82
C VAL A 69 -1.44 -7.30 -1.72
N ILE A 70 -0.16 -7.62 -1.54
CA ILE A 70 0.91 -6.60 -1.49
C ILE A 70 1.13 -6.01 -2.89
N ALA A 71 1.13 -6.86 -3.93
CA ALA A 71 1.26 -6.42 -5.31
C ALA A 71 0.10 -5.51 -5.74
N GLU A 72 -1.14 -5.85 -5.34
CA GLU A 72 -2.34 -5.04 -5.54
C GLU A 72 -2.19 -3.65 -4.91
N ALA A 73 -1.73 -3.60 -3.65
CA ALA A 73 -1.51 -2.34 -2.96
C ALA A 73 -0.44 -1.46 -3.63
N MET A 74 0.67 -2.06 -4.06
CA MET A 74 1.72 -1.35 -4.79
C MET A 74 1.22 -0.82 -6.14
N ASN A 75 0.43 -1.60 -6.87
CA ASN A 75 -0.16 -1.19 -8.14
C ASN A 75 -1.13 -0.01 -7.93
N LEU A 76 -1.98 -0.10 -6.91
CA LEU A 76 -2.96 0.94 -6.63
C LEU A 76 -2.32 2.27 -6.21
N LEU A 77 -1.25 2.21 -5.41
CA LEU A 77 -0.42 3.38 -5.09
C LEU A 77 0.25 3.96 -6.33
N GLY A 78 0.81 3.11 -7.20
CA GLY A 78 1.40 3.56 -8.46
C GLY A 78 0.39 4.27 -9.36
N ARG A 79 -0.84 3.76 -9.48
CA ARG A 79 -1.93 4.41 -10.23
C ARG A 79 -2.32 5.74 -9.61
N PHE A 80 -2.42 5.80 -8.28
CA PHE A 80 -2.69 7.04 -7.56
C PHE A 80 -1.60 8.09 -7.85
N GLU A 81 -0.31 7.72 -7.76
CA GLU A 81 0.81 8.61 -8.04
C GLU A 81 0.83 9.12 -9.48
N LEU A 82 0.50 8.28 -10.46
CA LEU A 82 0.39 8.68 -11.86
C LEU A 82 -0.73 9.71 -12.07
N ASN A 83 -1.90 9.49 -11.48
CA ASN A 83 -3.04 10.41 -11.54
C ASN A 83 -2.79 11.75 -10.82
N HIS A 84 -1.93 11.74 -9.80
CA HIS A 84 -1.61 12.92 -8.97
C HIS A 84 -0.18 13.42 -9.19
N SER A 85 0.43 13.07 -10.34
CA SER A 85 1.81 13.42 -10.70
C SER A 85 2.05 14.94 -10.86
N GLY A 86 1.01 15.76 -10.71
CA GLY A 86 1.03 17.22 -10.82
C GLY A 86 1.70 18.01 -9.69
N ASN A 87 2.16 17.40 -8.59
CA ASN A 87 2.86 18.11 -7.50
C ASN A 87 4.39 18.00 -7.53
N LYS A 88 5.00 17.53 -8.63
CA LYS A 88 6.47 17.58 -8.84
C LYS A 88 6.93 18.81 -9.64
N SER A 89 6.16 19.91 -9.63
CA SER A 89 6.51 21.13 -10.36
C SER A 89 6.58 22.37 -9.46
N THR A 90 7.26 22.29 -8.32
CA THR A 90 7.86 23.46 -7.64
C THR A 90 9.04 23.04 -6.78
N LEU A 91 10.17 22.78 -7.43
CA LEU A 91 11.50 23.03 -6.85
C LEU A 91 12.14 24.05 -7.78
N HIS A 92 11.93 25.33 -7.47
CA HIS A 92 12.72 26.46 -7.93
C HIS A 92 13.59 26.93 -6.78
#